data_AF-A0A0F9URB8-F1
#
_entry.id   AF-A0A0F9URB8-F1
#
_cell.length_a   1.000
_cell.length_b   1.000
_cell.length_c   1.000
_cell.angle_alpha   90.00
_cell.angle_beta   90.00
_cell.angle_gamma   90.00
#
_symmetry.space_group_name_H-M   'P 1'
#
loop_
_entity.id
_entity.type
_entity.pdbx_description
1 polymer ?
#
loop_
_entity_poly.entity_id
_entity_poly.type
_entity_poly.pdbx_seq_one_letter_code
_entity_poly.pdbx_strand_id
1 'polypeptide(L)' 'MSKGYRKISVGGVNYEYKVGRAHVDIRPPGGARMTPDLRQVTGLTWDEIERGTWKRYFSVTPQQIREYIEGRQT' A
#
# COMPACT_ATOMS: atom_id res chain seq x y z
N MET A 1 20.45 0.98 -5.22
CA MET A 1 19.00 1.23 -5.00
C MET A 1 18.22 0.07 -5.59
N SER A 2 17.44 -0.64 -4.78
CA SER A 2 16.67 -1.80 -5.22
C SER A 2 15.56 -1.36 -6.20
N LYS A 3 15.70 -1.73 -7.48
CA LYS A 3 14.77 -1.33 -8.56
C LYS A 3 13.30 -1.54 -8.13
N GLY A 4 12.54 -0.44 -8.03
CA GLY A 4 11.08 -0.46 -7.89
C GLY A 4 10.51 -0.13 -6.50
N TYR A 5 11.33 0.14 -5.48
CA TYR A 5 10.85 0.67 -4.20
C TYR A 5 10.77 2.21 -4.25
N ARG A 6 9.66 2.76 -3.76
CA ARG A 6 9.39 4.19 -3.58
C ARG A 6 9.53 4.54 -2.11
N LYS A 7 9.98 5.77 -1.81
CA LYS A 7 10.10 6.26 -0.43
C LYS A 7 8.85 7.02 -0.01
N ILE A 8 8.48 6.92 1.25
CA ILE A 8 7.42 7.72 1.87
C ILE A 8 7.78 8.03 3.32
N SER A 9 7.45 9.24 3.78
CA SER A 9 7.63 9.63 5.18
C SER A 9 6.26 9.69 5.86
N VAL A 10 6.11 8.96 6.96
CA VAL A 10 4.86 8.87 7.73
C VAL A 10 5.19 9.03 9.21
N GLY A 11 4.61 10.03 9.87
CA GLY A 11 4.87 10.31 11.29
C GLY A 11 6.34 10.56 11.62
N GLY A 12 7.14 11.11 10.70
CA GLY A 12 8.58 11.32 10.89
C GLY A 12 9.46 10.09 10.63
N VAL A 13 8.86 8.95 10.26
CA VAL A 13 9.56 7.70 9.97
C VAL A 13 9.59 7.49 8.44
N ASN A 14 10.77 7.14 7.92
CA ASN A 14 10.98 6.93 6.48
C ASN A 14 10.81 5.47 6.09
N TYR A 15 9.77 5.17 5.32
CA TYR A 15 9.47 3.84 4.79
C TYR A 15 9.87 3.74 3.32
N GLU A 16 10.09 2.50 2.88
CA GLU A 16 10.16 2.15 1.46
C GLU A 16 9.00 1.21 1.11
N TYR A 17 8.33 1.42 -0.01
CA TYR A 17 7.25 0.54 -0.43
C TYR A 17 7.32 0.18 -1.92
N LYS A 18 6.72 -0.95 -2.29
CA LYS A 18 6.57 -1.39 -3.68
C LYS A 18 5.17 -1.95 -3.89
N VAL A 19 4.48 -1.47 -4.91
CA VAL A 19 3.17 -2.00 -5.30
C VAL A 19 3.40 -3.18 -6.25
N GLY A 20 2.98 -4.36 -5.82
CA GLY A 20 2.96 -5.58 -6.61
C GLY A 20 1.63 -5.77 -7.34
N ARG A 21 1.42 -6.96 -7.91
CA ARG A 21 0.19 -7.27 -8.67
C ARG A 21 -1.04 -7.46 -7.76
N ALA A 22 -0.84 -7.96 -6.55
CA ALA A 22 -1.91 -8.29 -5.60
C ALA A 22 -1.63 -7.83 -4.17
N HIS A 23 -0.45 -7.24 -3.91
CA HIS A 23 -0.01 -6.83 -2.59
C HIS A 23 0.87 -5.58 -2.66
N VAL A 24 1.07 -4.94 -1.52
CA VAL A 24 2.05 -3.87 -1.33
C VAL A 24 3.11 -4.37 -0.37
N ASP A 25 4.37 -4.26 -0.77
CA ASP A 25 5.51 -4.48 0.12
C ASP A 25 5.83 -3.17 0.81
N ILE A 26 5.85 -3.14 2.15
CA ILE A 26 6.22 -1.97 2.95
C ILE A 26 7.40 -2.35 3.85
N ARG A 27 8.46 -1.54 3.83
CA ARG A 27 9.68 -1.73 4.60
C ARG A 27 9.85 -0.55 5.54
N PRO A 28 9.61 -0.74 6.85
CA PRO A 28 9.99 0.25 7.85
C PRO A 28 11.52 0.35 7.98
N PRO A 29 12.03 1.49 8.44
CA PRO A 29 13.47 1.64 8.67
C PRO A 29 13.86 0.79 9.89
N GLY A 30 14.76 -0.18 9.67
CA GLY A 30 15.27 -1.06 10.74
C GLY A 30 14.29 -2.12 11.26
N GLY A 31 13.14 -2.30 10.61
CA GLY A 31 12.09 -3.23 11.05
C GLY A 31 11.78 -4.35 10.07
N ALA A 32 10.79 -5.17 10.43
CA ALA A 32 10.29 -6.26 9.61
C ALA A 32 9.43 -5.75 8.44
N ARG A 33 9.57 -6.38 7.27
CA ARG A 33 8.72 -6.10 6.09
C ARG A 33 7.27 -6.45 6.38
N MET A 34 6.37 -5.55 6.03
CA MET A 34 4.93 -5.77 5.98
C MET A 34 4.49 -6.02 4.54
N THR A 35 3.54 -6.93 4.34
CA THR A 35 3.07 -7.31 2.99
C THR A 35 1.53 -7.31 2.92
N PRO A 36 0.86 -6.17 3.15
CA PRO A 36 -0.59 -6.10 3.03
C PRO A 36 -1.06 -6.38 1.60
N ASP A 37 -2.20 -7.04 1.48
CA ASP A 37 -2.91 -7.17 0.21
C ASP A 37 -3.55 -5.84 -0.21
N LEU A 38 -3.75 -5.64 -1.52
CA LEU A 38 -4.21 -4.34 -2.05
C LEU A 38 -5.51 -3.87 -1.39
N ARG A 39 -6.41 -4.80 -1.04
CA ARG A 39 -7.69 -4.53 -0.39
C ARG A 39 -7.53 -3.83 0.94
N GLN A 40 -6.56 -4.27 1.73
CA GLN A 40 -6.25 -3.64 3.00
C GLN A 40 -5.77 -2.20 2.72
N VAL A 41 -4.86 -2.00 1.77
CA VAL A 41 -4.34 -0.67 1.49
C VAL A 41 -5.39 0.28 0.87
N THR A 42 -6.26 -0.21 0.01
CA THR A 42 -7.22 0.63 -0.74
C THR A 42 -8.57 0.80 -0.06
N GLY A 43 -8.90 0.01 0.97
CA GLY A 43 -10.21 0.01 1.61
C GLY A 43 -11.35 -0.55 0.73
N LEU A 44 -11.01 -1.26 -0.35
CA LEU A 44 -12.02 -1.76 -1.29
C LEU A 44 -12.67 -3.03 -0.75
N THR A 45 -13.99 -3.08 -0.84
CA THR A 45 -14.81 -4.26 -0.51
C THR A 45 -14.76 -5.32 -1.62
N TRP A 46 -15.13 -6.55 -1.30
CA TRP A 46 -15.22 -7.64 -2.28
C TRP A 46 -16.20 -7.33 -3.43
N ASP A 47 -17.34 -6.71 -3.13
CA ASP A 47 -18.34 -6.32 -4.13
C ASP A 47 -17.76 -5.34 -5.16
N GLU A 48 -16.92 -4.40 -4.72
CA GLU A 48 -16.25 -3.45 -5.62
C GLU A 48 -15.21 -4.14 -6.50
N ILE A 49 -14.51 -5.15 -5.96
CA ILE A 49 -13.55 -5.95 -6.72
C ILE A 49 -14.27 -6.77 -7.79
N GLU A 50 -15.37 -7.45 -7.44
CA GLU A 50 -16.16 -8.27 -8.36
C GLU A 50 -16.81 -7.44 -9.47
N ARG A 51 -17.28 -6.22 -9.15
CA ARG A 51 -17.79 -5.25 -10.14
C ARG A 51 -16.71 -4.68 -11.06
N GLY A 52 -15.44 -5.11 -10.90
CA GLY A 52 -14.34 -4.76 -11.78
C GLY A 52 -13.69 -3.41 -11.48
N THR A 53 -14.05 -2.76 -10.37
CA THR A 53 -13.42 -1.51 -9.89
C THR A 53 -11.91 -1.73 -9.71
N TRP A 54 -11.51 -2.90 -9.23
CA TRP A 54 -10.12 -3.37 -9.18
C TRP A 54 -9.34 -3.18 -10.50
N LYS A 55 -9.98 -3.39 -11.67
CA LYS A 55 -9.30 -3.32 -12.98
C LYS A 55 -9.07 -1.87 -13.45
N ARG A 56 -9.83 -0.91 -12.93
CA ARG A 56 -9.75 0.52 -13.29
C ARG A 56 -8.76 1.30 -12.41
N TYR A 57 -8.59 0.91 -11.15
CA TYR A 57 -7.84 1.70 -10.14
C TYR A 57 -6.51 1.05 -9.72
N PHE A 58 -5.81 0.38 -10.65
CA PHE A 58 -4.54 -0.33 -10.39
C PHE A 58 -3.38 0.53 -9.83
N SER A 59 -3.62 1.81 -9.56
CA SER A 59 -2.68 2.71 -8.91
C SER A 59 -3.06 2.88 -7.44
N VAL A 60 -2.52 2.01 -6.58
CA VAL A 60 -2.40 2.34 -5.16
C VAL A 60 -1.66 3.66 -5.07
N THR A 61 -2.32 4.65 -4.47
CA THR A 61 -1.72 5.98 -4.32
C THR A 61 -0.76 6.00 -3.12
N PRO A 62 0.26 6.88 -3.13
CA PRO A 62 1.09 7.08 -1.95
C PRO A 62 0.28 7.46 -0.71
N GLN A 63 -0.86 8.16 -0.89
CA GLN A 63 -1.74 8.55 0.21
C GLN A 63 -2.42 7.35 0.87
N GLN A 64 -2.96 6.41 0.10
CA GLN A 64 -3.54 5.17 0.65
C GLN A 64 -2.51 4.35 1.44
N ILE A 65 -1.26 4.33 1.00
CA ILE A 65 -0.17 3.67 1.75
C ILE A 65 0.13 4.40 3.04
N ARG A 66 0.11 5.73 3.04
CA ARG A 66 0.24 6.51 4.27
C ARG A 66 -0.90 6.21 5.24
N GLU A 67 -2.13 6.24 4.77
CA GLU A 67 -3.33 5.97 5.59
C GLU A 67 -3.29 4.55 6.18
N TYR A 68 -2.85 3.56 5.39
CA TYR A 68 -2.58 2.20 5.86
C TYR A 68 -1.54 2.20 7.01
N ILE A 69 -0.38 2.85 6.81
CA ILE A 69 0.70 2.89 7.82
C ILE A 69 0.24 3.62 9.09
N GLU A 70 -0.58 4.66 8.96
CA GLU A 70 -1.17 5.39 10.09
C GLU A 70 -2.32 4.62 10.78
N GLY A 71 -2.74 3.47 10.24
CA GLY A 71 -3.88 2.69 10.77
C GLY A 71 -5.24 3.35 10.56
N ARG A 72 -5.36 4.25 9.58
CA ARG A 72 -6.54 5.10 9.30
C ARG A 72 -7.38 4.60 8.12
N GLN A 73 -7.51 3.29 7.95
CA GLN A 73 -8.39 2.73 6.92
C GLN A 73 -9.84 3.10 7.26
N THR A 74 -10.46 3.95 6.45
CA THR A 74 -11.90 4.24 6.47
C THR A 74 -12.67 3.17 5.73
#